data_AF-A0ABD1P8I9-F1
#
_entry.id   AF-A0ABD1P8I9-F1
#
_cell.length_a   1.000
_cell.length_b   1.000
_cell.length_c   1.000
_cell.angle_alpha   90.00
_cell.angle_beta   90.00
_cell.angle_gamma   90.00
#
_symmetry.space_group_name_H-M   'P 1'
#
loop_
_entity.id
_entity.type
_entity.pdbx_description
1 polymer ?
#
loop_
_entity_poly.entity_id
_entity_poly.type
_entity_poly.pdbx_seq_one_letter_code
_entity_poly.pdbx_strand_id
1 'polypeptide(L)'
;MDEDRIGLVLARTSELRSKIINCIHKASEKEVKENDNKEFEANPDAENQENEKLLNIRDALESLEAQLSSLQALQQQQWYEKEAALSEIEYSQKKLLKELKEYEGTDLDVIHEAISFASETEDNNDLLLPPYPSRPSHSLVADNGYLSSFLSTRKFSSKQANKQWAKRFPRVTQKCPRIG
;
A
#
# COMPACT_ATOMS: atom_id res chain seq x y z
N MET A 1 8.71 10.98 2.32
CA MET A 1 8.71 10.33 3.64
C MET A 1 7.28 10.21 4.15
N ASP A 2 6.51 9.31 3.53
CA ASP A 2 5.17 8.89 3.96
C ASP A 2 5.08 7.34 4.08
N GLU A 3 6.19 6.63 3.82
CA GLU A 3 6.32 5.16 3.79
C GLU A 3 5.74 4.45 5.03
N ASP A 4 5.85 5.06 6.21
CA ASP A 4 5.41 4.42 7.46
C ASP A 4 3.93 4.66 7.78
N ARG A 5 3.21 5.45 6.98
CA ARG A 5 1.79 5.74 7.28
C ARG A 5 0.91 4.52 7.14
N ILE A 6 1.15 3.68 6.14
CA ILE A 6 0.38 2.44 5.96
C ILE A 6 0.71 1.46 7.08
N GLY A 7 1.98 1.31 7.45
CA GLY A 7 2.40 0.50 8.59
C GLY A 7 1.76 0.97 9.91
N LEU A 8 1.72 2.28 10.15
CA LEU A 8 1.09 2.86 11.34
C LEU A 8 -0.42 2.62 11.38
N VAL A 9 -1.11 2.80 10.24
CA VAL A 9 -2.55 2.54 10.15
C VAL A 9 -2.84 1.04 10.31
N LEU A 10 -2.01 0.17 9.74
CA LEU A 10 -2.12 -1.27 9.88
C LEU A 10 -1.98 -1.68 11.35
N ALA A 11 -0.94 -1.21 12.05
CA ALA A 11 -0.74 -1.46 13.48
C ALA A 11 -1.94 -1.00 14.32
N ARG A 12 -2.46 0.21 14.06
CA ARG A 12 -3.65 0.73 14.75
C ARG A 12 -4.90 -0.11 14.45
N THR A 13 -5.04 -0.62 13.23
CA THR A 13 -6.17 -1.46 12.81
C THR A 13 -6.11 -2.80 13.55
N SER A 14 -4.95 -3.45 13.61
CA SER A 14 -4.74 -4.69 14.36
C SER A 14 -4.97 -4.49 15.88
N GLU A 15 -4.55 -3.34 16.43
CA GLU A 15 -4.82 -2.99 17.83
C GLU A 15 -6.33 -2.83 18.09
N LEU A 16 -7.05 -2.09 17.25
CA LEU A 16 -8.51 -1.92 17.36
C LEU A 16 -9.24 -3.25 17.22
N ARG A 17 -8.84 -4.09 16.27
CA ARG A 17 -9.39 -5.44 16.09
C ARG A 17 -9.24 -6.27 17.36
N SER A 18 -8.06 -6.24 17.98
CA SER A 18 -7.78 -6.95 19.23
C SER A 18 -8.65 -6.43 20.39
N LYS A 19 -8.86 -5.11 20.48
CA LYS A 19 -9.76 -4.50 21.46
C LYS A 19 -11.22 -4.96 21.28
N ILE A 20 -11.71 -5.02 20.04
CA ILE A 20 -13.07 -5.51 19.75
C ILE A 20 -13.21 -7.00 20.10
N ILE A 21 -12.22 -7.84 19.78
CA ILE A 21 -12.22 -9.26 20.18
C ILE A 21 -12.35 -9.39 21.71
N ASN A 22 -11.59 -8.59 22.46
CA ASN A 22 -11.68 -8.59 23.92
C ASN A 22 -13.04 -8.12 24.44
N CYS A 23 -13.68 -7.15 23.77
CA CYS A 23 -15.05 -6.72 24.11
C CYS A 23 -16.07 -7.84 23.87
N ILE A 24 -15.96 -8.57 22.75
CA ILE A 24 -16.83 -9.73 22.44
C ILE A 24 -16.67 -10.82 23.51
N HIS A 25 -15.44 -11.14 23.91
CA HIS A 25 -15.20 -12.13 24.98
C HIS A 25 -15.84 -11.68 26.31
N LYS A 26 -15.71 -10.41 26.68
CA LYS A 26 -16.33 -9.86 27.90
C LYS A 26 -17.86 -9.87 27.86
N ALA A 27 -18.45 -9.66 26.69
CA ALA A 27 -19.90 -9.73 26.51
C ALA A 27 -20.38 -11.18 26.71
N SER A 28 -19.69 -12.15 26.11
CA SER A 28 -19.98 -13.59 26.30
C SER A 28 -19.77 -14.07 27.74
N GLU A 29 -18.79 -13.53 28.48
CA GLU A 29 -18.60 -13.86 29.90
C GLU A 29 -19.70 -13.32 30.83
N LYS A 30 -20.40 -12.25 30.45
CA LYS A 30 -21.52 -11.71 31.23
C LYS A 30 -22.76 -12.59 31.15
N GLU A 31 -23.05 -13.13 29.96
CA GLU A 31 -24.14 -14.09 29.73
C GLU A 31 -24.01 -15.35 30.62
N VAL A 32 -22.79 -15.72 31.02
CA VAL A 32 -22.54 -16.91 31.86
C VAL A 32 -22.76 -16.63 33.35
N LYS A 33 -22.58 -15.39 33.83
CA LYS A 33 -22.67 -15.03 35.27
C LYS A 33 -24.06 -14.61 35.73
N GLU A 34 -24.96 -14.24 34.83
CA GLU A 34 -26.35 -13.89 35.16
C GLU A 34 -27.27 -15.10 35.43
N ASN A 35 -26.80 -16.32 35.20
CA ASN A 35 -27.58 -17.53 35.47
C ASN A 35 -27.72 -17.87 36.97
N ASP A 36 -27.01 -17.19 37.88
CA ASP A 36 -27.00 -17.52 39.32
C ASP A 36 -27.66 -16.47 40.24
N ASN A 37 -28.08 -15.27 39.77
CA ASN A 37 -28.75 -14.27 40.62
C ASN A 37 -29.84 -13.48 39.86
N LYS A 38 -31.05 -13.50 40.39
CA LYS A 38 -32.32 -13.07 39.78
C LYS A 38 -32.52 -11.54 39.72
N GLU A 39 -33.23 -11.10 38.67
CA GLU A 39 -34.13 -9.92 38.60
C GLU A 39 -33.50 -8.54 38.31
N PHE A 40 -33.22 -8.24 37.03
CA PHE A 40 -33.36 -6.90 36.44
C PHE A 40 -33.65 -7.05 34.93
N GLU A 41 -34.50 -6.19 34.38
CA GLU A 41 -34.92 -6.23 32.97
C GLU A 41 -33.75 -5.98 31.99
N ALA A 42 -33.07 -7.04 31.58
CA ALA A 42 -32.29 -7.05 30.35
C ALA A 42 -33.17 -7.63 29.25
N ASN A 43 -33.43 -6.85 28.19
CA ASN A 43 -34.11 -7.37 27.01
C ASN A 43 -33.09 -8.22 26.23
N PRO A 44 -33.20 -9.57 26.23
CA PRO A 44 -32.20 -10.46 25.63
C PRO A 44 -32.00 -10.20 24.12
N ASP A 45 -33.00 -9.61 23.47
CA ASP A 45 -32.96 -9.22 22.06
C ASP A 45 -31.99 -8.04 21.80
N ALA A 46 -31.79 -7.16 22.79
CA ALA A 46 -30.88 -6.01 22.68
C ALA A 46 -29.40 -6.42 22.83
N GLU A 47 -29.10 -7.37 23.72
CA GLU A 47 -27.73 -7.87 23.95
C GLU A 47 -27.24 -8.72 22.78
N ASN A 48 -28.11 -9.57 22.23
CA ASN A 48 -27.80 -10.32 21.02
C ASN A 48 -27.51 -9.39 19.83
N GLN A 49 -28.29 -8.31 19.69
CA GLN A 49 -28.07 -7.31 18.64
C GLN A 49 -26.74 -6.54 18.82
N GLU A 50 -26.31 -6.29 20.06
CA GLU A 50 -25.00 -5.67 20.33
C GLU A 50 -23.84 -6.60 19.96
N ASN A 51 -23.93 -7.88 20.32
CA ASN A 51 -22.94 -8.89 19.96
C ASN A 51 -22.80 -9.04 18.43
N GLU A 52 -23.91 -9.07 17.70
CA GLU A 52 -23.91 -9.09 16.23
C GLU A 52 -23.23 -7.84 15.64
N LYS A 53 -23.47 -6.65 16.19
CA LYS A 53 -22.80 -5.41 15.75
C LYS A 53 -21.29 -5.48 16.00
N LEU A 54 -20.84 -6.00 17.14
CA LEU A 54 -19.42 -6.15 17.45
C LEU A 54 -18.73 -7.14 16.50
N LEU A 55 -19.39 -8.24 16.14
CA LEU A 55 -18.90 -9.19 15.14
C LEU A 55 -18.78 -8.53 13.75
N ASN A 56 -19.78 -7.76 13.32
CA ASN A 56 -19.72 -7.02 12.06
C ASN A 56 -18.57 -5.99 12.05
N ILE A 57 -18.30 -5.32 13.17
CA ILE A 57 -17.16 -4.39 13.31
C ILE A 57 -15.83 -5.15 13.21
N ARG A 58 -15.70 -6.30 13.88
CA ARG A 58 -14.51 -7.17 13.79
C ARG A 58 -14.22 -7.54 12.34
N ASP A 59 -15.25 -8.00 11.61
CA ASP A 59 -15.10 -8.46 10.23
C ASP A 59 -14.73 -7.31 9.28
N ALA A 60 -15.31 -6.12 9.51
CA ALA A 60 -14.93 -4.92 8.78
C ALA A 60 -13.45 -4.51 9.04
N LEU A 61 -12.99 -4.59 10.29
CA LEU A 61 -11.58 -4.32 10.65
C LEU A 61 -10.62 -5.34 10.05
N GLU A 62 -10.98 -6.62 10.02
CA GLU A 62 -10.21 -7.67 9.36
C GLU A 62 -10.11 -7.45 7.85
N SER A 63 -11.22 -7.07 7.21
CA SER A 63 -11.23 -6.72 5.79
C SER A 63 -10.31 -5.52 5.49
N LEU A 64 -10.34 -4.49 6.35
CA LEU A 64 -9.46 -3.33 6.22
C LEU A 64 -7.99 -3.71 6.40
N GLU A 65 -7.65 -4.53 7.39
CA GLU A 65 -6.29 -5.03 7.64
C GLU A 65 -5.74 -5.81 6.43
N ALA A 66 -6.57 -6.64 5.79
CA ALA A 66 -6.20 -7.36 4.58
C ALA A 66 -5.93 -6.42 3.40
N GLN A 67 -6.75 -5.38 3.23
CA GLN A 67 -6.56 -4.37 2.19
C GLN A 67 -5.28 -3.55 2.40
N LEU A 68 -5.00 -3.12 3.64
CA LEU A 68 -3.78 -2.39 3.99
C LEU A 68 -2.53 -3.24 3.77
N SER A 69 -2.58 -4.51 4.18
CA SER A 69 -1.50 -5.47 3.93
C SER A 69 -1.23 -5.65 2.43
N SER A 70 -2.30 -5.81 1.64
CA SER A 70 -2.18 -5.93 0.19
C SER A 70 -1.59 -4.67 -0.46
N LEU A 71 -1.96 -3.49 0.03
CA LEU A 71 -1.42 -2.22 -0.48
C LEU A 71 0.08 -2.09 -0.16
N GLN A 72 0.47 -2.43 1.06
CA GLN A 72 1.88 -2.41 1.48
C GLN A 72 2.72 -3.36 0.63
N ALA A 73 2.24 -4.58 0.38
CA ALA A 73 2.92 -5.54 -0.48
C ALA A 73 3.09 -5.02 -1.92
N LEU A 74 2.05 -4.39 -2.48
CA LEU A 74 2.12 -3.79 -3.81
C LEU A 74 3.15 -2.65 -3.89
N GLN A 75 3.19 -1.77 -2.89
CA GLN A 75 4.16 -0.69 -2.84
C GLN A 75 5.60 -1.22 -2.79
N GLN A 76 5.85 -2.22 -1.95
CA GLN A 76 7.16 -2.87 -1.86
C GLN A 76 7.55 -3.52 -3.19
N GLN A 77 6.61 -4.19 -3.86
CA GLN A 77 6.85 -4.78 -5.18
C GLN A 77 7.22 -3.71 -6.21
N GLN A 78 6.45 -2.62 -6.29
CA GLN A 78 6.72 -1.54 -7.25
C GLN A 78 8.07 -0.87 -6.99
N TRP A 79 8.44 -0.69 -5.72
CA TRP A 79 9.75 -0.19 -5.34
C TRP A 79 10.87 -1.11 -5.83
N TYR A 80 10.75 -2.43 -5.61
CA TYR A 80 11.73 -3.40 -6.09
C TYR A 80 11.83 -3.43 -7.61
N GLU A 81 10.68 -3.44 -8.32
CA GLU A 81 10.64 -3.43 -9.79
C GLU A 81 11.26 -2.15 -10.36
N LYS A 82 10.96 -0.99 -9.76
CA LYS A 82 11.57 0.29 -10.12
C LYS A 82 13.08 0.23 -9.94
N GLU A 83 13.55 -0.20 -8.77
CA GLU A 83 14.98 -0.23 -8.46
C GLU A 83 15.75 -1.18 -9.37
N ALA A 84 15.16 -2.34 -9.68
CA ALA A 84 15.72 -3.29 -10.63
C ALA A 84 15.84 -2.68 -12.04
N ALA A 85 14.79 -2.01 -12.52
CA ALA A 85 14.79 -1.35 -13.83
C ALA A 85 15.81 -0.20 -13.89
N LEU A 86 15.90 0.62 -12.84
CA LEU A 86 16.89 1.71 -12.76
C LEU A 86 18.32 1.16 -12.78
N SER A 87 18.59 0.09 -12.03
CA SER A 87 19.90 -0.58 -12.04
C SER A 87 20.26 -1.14 -13.43
N GLU A 88 19.28 -1.71 -14.14
CA GLU A 88 19.49 -2.26 -15.49
C GLU A 88 19.75 -1.14 -16.52
N ILE A 89 19.06 -0.02 -16.41
CA ILE A 89 19.31 1.18 -17.22
C ILE A 89 20.72 1.71 -16.95
N GLU A 90 21.10 1.88 -15.68
CA GLU A 90 22.42 2.40 -15.30
C GLU A 90 23.54 1.48 -15.80
N TYR A 91 23.37 0.16 -15.66
CA TYR A 91 24.31 -0.82 -16.20
C TYR A 91 24.45 -0.70 -17.73
N SER A 92 23.32 -0.61 -18.43
CA SER A 92 23.29 -0.49 -19.89
C SER A 92 23.94 0.80 -20.37
N GLN A 93 23.69 1.91 -19.67
CA GLN A 93 24.30 3.21 -19.94
C GLN A 93 25.82 3.16 -19.76
N LYS A 94 26.31 2.61 -18.63
CA LYS A 94 27.75 2.45 -18.37
C LYS A 94 28.42 1.58 -19.44
N LYS A 95 27.77 0.49 -19.83
CA LYS A 95 28.26 -0.39 -20.90
C LYS A 95 28.31 0.35 -22.24
N LEU A 96 27.24 1.04 -22.62
CA LEU A 96 27.19 1.83 -23.85
C LEU A 96 28.30 2.88 -23.89
N LEU A 97 28.46 3.65 -22.81
CA LEU A 97 29.47 4.69 -22.70
C LEU A 97 30.89 4.13 -22.83
N LYS A 98 31.14 2.93 -22.27
CA LYS A 98 32.40 2.22 -22.43
C LYS A 98 32.67 1.89 -23.91
N GLU A 99 31.73 1.24 -24.58
CA GLU A 99 31.87 0.87 -25.99
C GLU A 99 32.04 2.09 -26.90
N LEU A 100 31.33 3.19 -26.63
CA LEU A 100 31.47 4.44 -27.39
C LEU A 100 32.84 5.09 -27.22
N LYS A 101 33.44 5.00 -26.02
CA LYS A 101 34.80 5.52 -25.76
C LYS A 101 35.90 4.63 -26.32
N GLU A 102 35.66 3.33 -26.43
CA GLU A 102 36.58 2.35 -27.01
C GLU A 102 36.48 2.28 -28.54
N TYR A 103 35.59 3.06 -29.17
CA TYR A 103 35.45 3.10 -30.61
C TYR A 103 36.63 3.83 -31.28
N GLU A 104 37.50 3.06 -31.95
CA GLU A 104 38.68 3.56 -32.69
C GLU A 104 38.41 3.79 -34.19
N GLY A 105 37.14 3.85 -34.60
CA GLY A 105 36.76 3.98 -36.01
C GLY A 105 36.81 5.42 -36.53
N THR A 106 36.03 5.69 -37.58
CA THR A 106 35.91 7.04 -38.16
C THR A 106 35.32 8.02 -37.17
N ASP A 107 35.86 9.22 -37.10
CA ASP A 107 35.30 10.29 -36.28
C ASP A 107 33.92 10.70 -36.81
N LEU A 108 32.87 10.39 -36.05
CA LEU A 108 31.48 10.61 -36.42
C LEU A 108 30.81 11.47 -35.35
N ASP A 109 30.17 12.57 -35.76
CA ASP A 109 29.43 13.47 -34.87
C ASP A 109 28.38 12.72 -34.01
N VAL A 110 27.76 11.69 -34.58
CA VAL A 110 26.77 10.85 -33.89
C VAL A 110 27.37 10.09 -32.71
N ILE A 111 28.66 9.70 -32.78
CA ILE A 111 29.35 9.05 -31.67
C ILE A 111 29.60 10.06 -30.54
N HIS A 112 30.00 11.29 -30.88
CA HIS A 112 30.17 12.36 -29.90
C HIS A 112 28.85 12.74 -29.22
N GLU A 113 27.76 12.83 -29.98
CA GLU A 113 26.41 13.05 -29.45
C GLU A 113 26.00 11.92 -28.50
N ALA A 114 26.22 10.66 -28.91
CA ALA A 114 25.90 9.50 -28.09
C ALA A 114 26.73 9.43 -26.80
N ILE A 115 28.01 9.85 -26.85
CA ILE A 115 28.86 9.95 -25.65
C ILE A 115 28.30 11.02 -24.71
N SER A 116 27.98 12.21 -25.24
CA SER A 116 27.39 13.29 -24.47
C SER A 116 26.09 12.82 -23.79
N PHE A 117 25.19 12.20 -24.55
CA PHE A 117 23.92 11.65 -24.05
C PHE A 117 24.12 10.56 -23.00
N ALA A 118 24.97 9.56 -23.26
CA ALA A 118 25.20 8.47 -22.31
C ALA A 118 25.98 8.92 -21.06
N SER A 119 26.69 10.06 -21.12
CA SER A 119 27.37 10.67 -19.98
C SER A 119 26.47 11.58 -19.14
N GLU A 120 25.30 11.95 -19.66
CA GLU A 120 24.31 12.75 -18.94
C GLU A 120 23.68 11.87 -17.85
N THR A 121 24.24 11.96 -16.64
CA THR A 121 23.58 11.48 -15.43
C THR A 121 22.75 12.64 -14.91
N GLU A 122 21.42 12.49 -14.90
CA GLU A 122 20.55 13.39 -14.16
C GLU A 122 20.86 13.26 -12.65
N ASP A 123 21.89 13.98 -12.18
CA ASP A 123 22.04 14.30 -10.76
C ASP A 123 21.14 15.49 -10.44
N ASN A 124 19.84 15.30 -10.67
CA ASN A 124 18.83 16.33 -10.50
C ASN A 124 17.80 15.83 -9.47
N ASN A 125 18.22 15.82 -8.21
CA ASN A 125 17.28 15.96 -7.10
C ASN A 125 16.50 17.30 -7.15
N ASP A 126 16.89 18.20 -8.07
CA ASP A 126 16.21 19.46 -8.40
C ASP A 126 15.24 19.36 -9.58
N LEU A 127 14.90 18.15 -10.07
CA LEU A 127 13.70 17.99 -10.88
C LEU A 127 12.50 18.31 -10.00
N LEU A 128 12.14 19.58 -10.00
CA LEU A 128 10.90 20.16 -9.52
C LEU A 128 9.80 19.13 -9.74
N LEU A 129 9.46 18.44 -8.65
CA LEU A 129 8.34 17.52 -8.67
C LEU A 129 7.19 18.29 -9.31
N PRO A 130 6.51 17.73 -10.33
CA PRO A 130 5.31 18.36 -10.85
C PRO A 130 4.45 18.73 -9.65
N PRO A 131 3.77 19.89 -9.64
CA PRO A 131 3.08 20.40 -8.47
C PRO A 131 2.04 19.37 -8.03
N TYR A 132 2.45 18.44 -7.17
CA TYR A 132 1.55 17.52 -6.55
C TYR A 132 0.71 18.40 -5.66
N PRO A 133 -0.63 18.31 -5.73
CA PRO A 133 -1.46 18.98 -4.76
C PRO A 133 -0.92 18.57 -3.40
N SER A 134 -0.37 19.55 -2.67
CA SER A 134 0.18 19.32 -1.35
C SER A 134 -0.93 18.64 -0.57
N ARG A 135 -0.70 17.38 -0.20
CA ARG A 135 -1.65 16.59 0.58
C ARG A 135 -2.13 17.49 1.71
N PRO A 136 -3.45 17.73 1.87
CA PRO A 136 -3.93 18.58 2.94
C PRO A 136 -3.34 18.08 4.24
N SER A 137 -2.52 18.92 4.87
CA SER A 137 -2.03 18.69 6.22
C SER A 137 -3.28 18.58 7.08
N HIS A 138 -3.67 17.35 7.42
CA HIS A 138 -4.66 17.11 8.46
C HIS A 138 -4.02 17.54 9.78
N SER A 139 -3.96 18.86 9.97
CA SER A 139 -3.81 19.49 11.26
C SER A 139 -5.04 19.09 12.04
N LEU A 140 -4.91 18.03 12.83
CA LEU A 140 -5.85 17.72 13.90
C LEU A 140 -5.66 18.80 14.97
N VAL A 141 -6.15 20.00 14.67
CA VAL A 141 -6.65 20.90 15.71
C VAL A 141 -7.99 20.29 16.12
N ALA A 142 -7.95 19.57 17.24
CA ALA A 142 -9.14 19.34 18.01
C ALA A 142 -9.67 20.70 18.47
N ASP A 143 -10.75 21.19 17.86
CA ASP A 143 -11.83 21.77 18.65
C ASP A 143 -13.14 21.90 17.85
N ASN A 144 -14.20 21.38 18.46
CA ASN A 144 -15.61 21.74 18.33
C ASN A 144 -16.29 21.85 16.95
N GLY A 145 -17.16 20.85 16.72
CA GLY A 145 -18.56 21.07 16.37
C GLY A 145 -18.89 21.54 14.95
N TYR A 146 -19.52 20.63 14.19
CA TYR A 146 -20.27 20.86 12.94
C TYR A 146 -19.47 20.94 11.63
N LEU A 147 -19.37 19.80 10.93
CA LEU A 147 -19.26 19.73 9.45
C LEU A 147 -20.13 18.56 8.99
N SER A 148 -21.38 18.80 8.59
CA SER A 148 -21.80 19.18 7.24
C SER A 148 -21.42 18.14 6.18
N SER A 149 -22.37 17.23 5.97
CA SER A 149 -22.71 16.49 4.76
C SER A 149 -21.73 16.54 3.58
N PHE A 150 -20.97 15.47 3.39
CA PHE A 150 -20.51 15.06 2.06
C PHE A 150 -21.28 13.81 1.63
N LEU A 151 -22.37 14.04 0.90
CA LEU A 151 -22.96 13.05 0.01
C LEU A 151 -21.98 12.79 -1.13
N SER A 152 -21.34 11.62 -1.14
CA SER A 152 -20.61 11.13 -2.31
C SER A 152 -21.17 9.77 -2.69
N THR A 153 -22.29 9.78 -3.41
CA THR A 153 -22.79 8.61 -4.12
C THR A 153 -21.76 8.20 -5.17
N ARG A 154 -21.08 7.08 -4.96
CA ARG A 154 -20.37 6.39 -6.04
C ARG A 154 -20.82 4.93 -6.08
N LYS A 155 -21.73 4.63 -7.01
CA LYS A 155 -22.03 3.26 -7.41
C LYS A 155 -20.81 2.67 -8.11
N PHE A 156 -20.29 1.56 -7.62
CA PHE A 156 -19.29 0.76 -8.32
C PHE A 156 -20.00 -0.28 -9.19
N SER A 157 -19.93 -0.10 -10.51
CA SER A 157 -20.13 -1.19 -11.46
C SER A 157 -18.81 -1.96 -11.56
N SER A 158 -18.79 -3.19 -11.06
CA SER A 158 -17.66 -4.09 -11.22
C SER A 158 -17.63 -4.63 -12.65
N LYS A 159 -16.42 -4.65 -13.23
CA LYS A 159 -15.88 -5.54 -14.26
C LYS A 159 -15.09 -4.74 -15.31
N GLN A 160 -13.87 -5.23 -15.54
CA GLN A 160 -13.03 -5.03 -16.71
C GLN A 160 -11.96 -3.94 -16.63
N ALA A 161 -10.84 -4.27 -15.98
CA ALA A 161 -9.52 -3.82 -16.44
C ALA A 161 -8.41 -4.62 -15.74
N ASN A 162 -8.11 -5.84 -16.19
CA ASN A 162 -6.77 -6.40 -15.99
C ASN A 162 -6.44 -7.47 -17.03
N LYS A 163 -6.11 -7.05 -18.26
CA LYS A 163 -5.55 -7.93 -19.31
C LYS A 163 -4.40 -7.30 -20.10
N GLN A 164 -3.85 -6.15 -19.67
CA GLN A 164 -2.79 -5.47 -20.43
C GLN A 164 -1.37 -5.63 -19.82
N TRP A 165 -1.21 -5.85 -18.51
CA TRP A 165 0.13 -5.97 -17.91
C TRP A 165 0.87 -7.28 -18.23
N ALA A 166 0.15 -8.36 -18.54
CA ALA A 166 0.76 -9.69 -18.77
C ALA A 166 1.54 -9.84 -20.09
N LYS A 167 1.60 -8.79 -20.93
CA LYS A 167 2.20 -8.88 -22.28
C LYS A 167 3.54 -8.15 -22.44
N ARG A 168 4.04 -7.42 -21.43
CA ARG A 168 5.24 -6.57 -21.59
C ARG A 168 6.51 -7.13 -20.96
N PHE A 169 6.44 -8.12 -20.07
CA PHE A 169 7.62 -8.74 -19.45
C PHE A 169 7.41 -10.25 -19.28
N PRO A 170 8.13 -11.11 -20.03
CA PRO A 170 8.15 -12.54 -19.72
C PRO A 170 8.82 -12.73 -18.37
N ARG A 171 8.16 -13.47 -17.46
CA ARG A 171 8.75 -13.89 -16.18
C ARG A 171 10.05 -14.63 -16.46
N VAL A 172 11.18 -14.04 -16.10
CA VAL A 172 12.44 -14.78 -16.02
C VAL A 172 12.34 -15.67 -14.79
N THR A 173 11.97 -16.94 -14.99
CA THR A 173 12.03 -17.95 -13.93
C THR A 173 13.49 -18.24 -13.64
N GLN A 174 14.01 -17.69 -12.55
CA GLN A 174 15.32 -18.07 -12.02
C GLN A 174 15.23 -19.53 -11.53
N LYS A 175 15.84 -20.46 -12.27
CA LYS A 175 16.00 -21.86 -11.86
C LYS A 175 17.06 -21.91 -10.75
N CYS A 176 16.66 -22.23 -9.52
CA CYS A 176 17.61 -22.60 -8.47
C CYS A 176 18.27 -23.95 -8.84
N PRO A 177 19.61 -24.09 -8.71
CA PRO A 177 20.28 -25.35 -8.92
C PRO A 177 20.01 -26.31 -7.75
N ARG A 178 19.60 -27.55 -8.06
CA ARG A 178 19.60 -28.65 -7.11
C ARG A 178 21.05 -29.00 -6.80
N ILE A 179 21.43 -28.84 -5.54
CA ILE A 179 22.66 -29.41 -4.99
C ILE A 179 22.45 -30.93 -4.96
N GLY A 180 23.35 -31.65 -5.63
CA GLY A 180 23.40 -33.11 -5.66
C GLY A 180 24.07 -33.70 -4.44
#